data_AF-A0A1H0XQV9-F1
#
_entry.id   AF-A0A1H0XQV9-F1
#
_cell.length_a   1.000
_cell.length_b   1.000
_cell.length_c   1.000
_cell.angle_alpha   90.00
_cell.angle_beta   90.00
_cell.angle_gamma   90.00
#
_symmetry.space_group_name_H-M   'P 1'
#
loop_
_entity.id
_entity.type
_entity.pdbx_description
1 polymer ?
#
loop_
_entity_poly.entity_id
_entity_poly.type
_entity_poly.pdbx_seq_one_letter_code
_entity_poly.pdbx_strand_id
1 'polypeptide(L)'
;MADYLTQATLAEDSLLLARIAACAFEEGLARPPAADPREWARAQAWAFATQPGWDEAVLRANGNIQAGVTDEMIRVAAHNIVTTHPPAASPEEPSIPAE
;
A
#
# COMPACT_ATOMS: atom_id res chain seq x y z
N MET A 1 5.88 15.89 0.30
CA MET A 1 6.15 15.44 -1.08
C MET A 1 6.99 14.19 -0.91
N ALA A 2 6.46 13.01 -1.25
CA ALA A 2 7.13 11.75 -0.95
C ALA A 2 8.47 11.64 -1.67
N ASP A 3 9.53 11.30 -0.94
CA ASP A 3 10.88 11.24 -1.51
C ASP A 3 11.03 10.00 -2.43
N TYR A 4 11.72 10.16 -3.57
CA TYR A 4 11.95 9.04 -4.49
C TYR A 4 12.76 7.90 -3.85
N LEU A 5 13.65 8.20 -2.89
CA LEU A 5 14.39 7.20 -2.13
C LEU A 5 13.47 6.44 -1.17
N THR A 6 12.51 7.11 -0.55
CA THR A 6 11.48 6.47 0.29
C THR A 6 10.70 5.45 -0.54
N GLN A 7 10.29 5.82 -1.76
CA GLN A 7 9.55 4.95 -2.67
C GLN A 7 10.37 3.74 -3.13
N ALA A 8 11.63 3.95 -3.52
CA ALA A 8 12.52 2.88 -3.94
C ALA A 8 12.77 1.89 -2.79
N THR A 9 13.02 2.39 -1.58
CA THR A 9 13.30 1.52 -0.44
C THR A 9 12.06 0.72 -0.01
N LEU A 10 10.87 1.31 -0.11
CA LEU A 10 9.60 0.61 0.12
C LEU A 10 9.34 -0.51 -0.90
N ALA A 11 9.71 -0.28 -2.17
CA ALA A 11 9.47 -1.25 -3.24
C ALA A 11 10.43 -2.45 -3.22
N GLU A 12 11.61 -2.31 -2.59
CA GLU A 12 12.63 -3.35 -2.50
C GLU A 12 12.62 -4.10 -1.14
N ASP A 13 12.09 -3.50 -0.06
CA ASP A 13 12.01 -4.15 1.25
C ASP A 13 10.90 -5.22 1.30
N SER A 14 11.33 -6.46 1.04
CA SER A 14 10.45 -7.63 0.98
C SER A 14 9.75 -7.95 2.31
N LEU A 15 10.38 -7.64 3.44
CA LEU A 15 9.82 -7.91 4.77
C LEU A 15 8.77 -6.86 5.13
N LEU A 16 9.01 -5.60 4.75
CA LEU A 16 8.06 -4.52 4.95
C LEU A 16 6.81 -4.73 4.09
N LEU A 17 6.98 -5.13 2.82
CA LEU A 17 5.87 -5.52 1.96
C LEU A 17 5.07 -6.69 2.54
N ALA A 18 5.73 -7.66 3.18
CA ALA A 18 5.06 -8.76 3.86
C ALA A 18 4.27 -8.30 5.11
N ARG A 19 4.80 -7.36 5.89
CA ARG A 19 4.07 -6.75 7.03
C ARG A 19 2.89 -5.93 6.57
N ILE A 20 3.06 -5.13 5.51
CA ILE A 20 1.96 -4.37 4.88
C ILE A 20 0.83 -5.31 4.44
N ALA A 21 1.19 -6.39 3.76
CA ALA A 21 0.25 -7.43 3.35
C ALA A 21 -0.48 -8.07 4.54
N ALA A 22 0.23 -8.43 5.60
CA ALA A 22 -0.35 -9.05 6.79
C ALA A 22 -1.32 -8.11 7.52
N CYS A 23 -0.90 -6.88 7.80
CA CYS A 23 -1.75 -5.88 8.47
C CYS A 23 -2.99 -5.53 7.63
N ALA A 24 -2.86 -5.39 6.31
CA ALA A 24 -4.00 -5.12 5.44
C ALA A 24 -4.98 -6.32 5.39
N PHE A 25 -4.48 -7.55 5.49
CA PHE A 25 -5.32 -8.75 5.52
C PHE A 25 -6.08 -8.87 6.85
N GLU A 26 -5.42 -8.62 8.00
CA GLU A 26 -6.04 -8.63 9.33
C GLU A 26 -7.17 -7.59 9.45
N GLU A 27 -7.02 -6.42 8.83
CA GLU A 27 -8.04 -5.38 8.78
C GLU A 27 -9.17 -5.69 7.77
N GLY A 28 -9.07 -6.79 7.02
CA GLY A 28 -10.04 -7.16 5.98
C GLY A 28 -9.98 -6.29 4.72
N LEU A 29 -8.95 -5.44 4.60
CA LEU A 29 -8.73 -4.48 3.52
C LEU A 29 -8.16 -5.15 2.27
N ALA A 30 -7.29 -6.15 2.46
CA ALA A 30 -6.74 -6.96 1.39
C ALA A 30 -7.60 -8.22 1.17
N ARG A 31 -8.81 -8.06 0.62
CA ARG A 31 -9.41 -9.13 -0.18
C ARG A 31 -8.95 -8.92 -1.63
N PRO A 32 -7.97 -9.70 -2.11
CA PRO A 32 -7.36 -9.41 -3.40
C PRO A 32 -8.32 -9.65 -4.57
N PRO A 33 -8.19 -8.85 -5.66
CA PRO A 33 -8.23 -9.39 -7.01
C PRO A 33 -6.86 -9.88 -7.51
N ALA A 34 -5.75 -9.55 -6.82
CA ALA A 34 -4.39 -9.98 -7.19
C ALA A 34 -3.97 -11.23 -6.39
N ALA A 35 -3.63 -12.31 -7.08
CA ALA A 35 -3.30 -13.61 -6.48
C ALA A 35 -2.16 -13.60 -5.43
N ASP A 36 -1.45 -12.47 -5.25
CA ASP A 36 -0.40 -12.29 -4.24
C ASP A 36 -0.55 -10.94 -3.49
N PRO A 37 -0.62 -10.94 -2.15
CA PRO A 37 -0.80 -9.72 -1.35
C PRO A 37 0.46 -8.84 -1.30
N ARG A 38 1.66 -9.36 -1.61
CA ARG A 38 2.87 -8.54 -1.75
C ARG A 38 2.85 -7.74 -3.04
N GLU A 39 2.30 -8.30 -4.12
CA GLU A 39 2.08 -7.56 -5.36
C GLU A 39 1.12 -6.39 -5.16
N TRP A 40 0.05 -6.59 -4.39
CA TRP A 40 -0.83 -5.48 -3.99
C TRP A 40 -0.06 -4.41 -3.21
N ALA A 41 0.70 -4.81 -2.17
CA ALA A 41 1.48 -3.86 -1.37
C ALA A 41 2.51 -3.09 -2.22
N ARG A 42 3.14 -3.77 -3.18
CA ARG A 42 4.08 -3.15 -4.14
C ARG A 42 3.39 -2.17 -5.08
N ALA A 43 2.22 -2.53 -5.61
CA ALA A 43 1.42 -1.64 -6.46
C ALA A 43 0.97 -0.37 -5.70
N GLN A 44 0.77 -0.48 -4.38
CA GLN A 44 0.40 0.63 -3.51
C GLN A 44 1.60 1.36 -2.87
N ALA A 45 2.84 0.97 -3.15
CA ALA A 45 4.03 1.53 -2.49
C ALA A 45 4.10 3.06 -2.59
N TRP A 46 3.69 3.64 -3.72
CA TRP A 46 3.58 5.09 -3.90
C TRP A 46 2.51 5.73 -3.01
N ALA A 47 1.35 5.08 -2.90
CA ALA A 47 0.25 5.54 -2.06
C ALA A 47 0.62 5.47 -0.56
N PHE A 48 1.42 4.48 -0.14
CA PHE A 48 2.01 4.41 1.19
C PHE A 48 3.04 5.53 1.42
N ALA A 49 3.95 5.76 0.47
CA ALA A 49 4.98 6.79 0.59
C ALA A 49 4.41 8.22 0.71
N THR A 50 3.21 8.46 0.17
CA THR A 50 2.53 9.76 0.25
C THR A 50 1.74 9.97 1.55
N GLN A 51 1.65 8.95 2.42
CA GLN A 51 1.00 9.09 3.72
C GLN A 51 1.82 9.97 4.67
N PRO A 52 1.16 10.81 5.48
CA PRO A 52 1.84 11.65 6.45
C PRO A 52 2.66 10.81 7.45
N GLY A 53 3.90 11.24 7.71
CA GLY A 53 4.80 10.58 8.66
C GLY A 53 5.63 9.42 8.11
N TRP A 54 5.36 8.94 6.89
CA TRP A 54 6.13 7.84 6.29
C TRP A 54 7.55 8.25 5.90
N ASP A 55 7.74 9.41 5.27
CA ASP A 55 9.08 9.93 4.95
C ASP A 55 9.93 10.10 6.22
N GLU A 56 9.37 10.68 7.30
CA GLU A 56 10.08 10.82 8.58
C GLU A 56 10.42 9.48 9.22
N ALA A 57 9.50 8.51 9.18
CA ALA A 57 9.74 7.17 9.71
C ALA A 57 10.86 6.44 8.97
N VAL A 58 10.87 6.55 7.63
CA VAL A 58 11.91 5.96 6.77
C VAL A 58 13.25 6.67 6.96
N LEU A 59 13.26 7.99 7.10
CA LEU A 59 14.47 8.75 7.41
C LEU A 59 15.04 8.42 8.80
N ARG A 60 14.19 8.37 9.85
CA ARG A 60 14.62 8.01 11.22
C ARG A 60 15.09 6.58 11.34
N ALA A 61 14.56 5.69 10.52
CA ALA A 61 14.97 4.29 10.47
C ALA A 61 16.45 4.11 10.09
N ASN A 62 17.07 5.09 9.40
CA ASN A 62 18.48 5.08 9.03
C ASN A 62 18.93 3.75 8.40
N GLY A 63 18.11 3.22 7.48
CA GLY A 63 18.34 1.93 6.80
C GLY A 63 17.67 0.71 7.46
N ASN A 64 17.11 0.84 8.67
CA ASN A 64 16.29 -0.19 9.31
C ASN A 64 14.81 0.21 9.31
N ILE A 65 14.18 0.20 8.12
CA ILE A 65 12.81 0.68 7.94
C ILE A 65 11.82 -0.09 8.82
N GLN A 66 12.09 -1.38 9.07
CA GLN A 66 11.32 -2.23 9.97
C GLN A 66 11.15 -1.63 11.37
N ALA A 67 12.14 -0.87 11.86
CA ALA A 67 12.13 -0.26 13.18
C ALA A 67 11.46 1.13 13.19
N GLY A 68 11.47 1.83 12.06
CA GLY A 68 10.83 3.14 11.91
C GLY A 68 9.34 3.07 11.60
N VAL A 69 8.93 2.07 10.81
CA VAL A 69 7.54 1.88 10.37
C VAL A 69 6.85 0.85 11.26
N THR A 70 5.90 1.31 12.07
CA THR A 70 5.13 0.47 13.00
C THR A 70 3.92 -0.19 12.32
N ASP A 71 3.42 -1.28 12.89
CA ASP A 71 2.22 -1.96 12.35
C ASP A 71 0.95 -1.08 12.42
N GLU A 72 0.90 -0.13 13.36
CA GLU A 72 -0.20 0.83 13.45
C GLU A 72 -0.14 1.88 12.34
N MET A 73 1.06 2.38 12.00
CA MET A 73 1.26 3.24 10.81
C MET A 73 0.83 2.53 9.53
N ILE A 74 1.17 1.24 9.40
CA ILE A 74 0.79 0.41 8.26
C ILE A 74 -0.73 0.26 8.18
N ARG A 75 -1.41 -0.04 9.30
CA ARG A 75 -2.87 -0.19 9.32
C ARG A 75 -3.59 1.09 8.92
N VAL A 76 -3.22 2.22 9.52
CA VAL A 76 -3.82 3.53 9.20
C VAL A 76 -3.60 3.88 7.72
N ALA A 77 -2.38 3.67 7.22
CA ALA A 77 -2.06 3.91 5.82
C ALA A 77 -2.85 3.00 4.87
N ALA A 78 -2.91 1.70 5.14
CA ALA A 78 -3.68 0.76 4.33
C ALA A 78 -5.17 1.12 4.31
N HIS A 79 -5.72 1.51 5.46
CA HIS A 79 -7.10 1.96 5.57
C HIS A 79 -7.35 3.22 4.73
N ASN A 80 -6.46 4.20 4.81
CA ASN A 80 -6.55 5.43 4.00
C ASN A 80 -6.47 5.14 2.50
N ILE A 81 -5.59 4.24 2.08
CA ILE A 81 -5.42 3.90 0.66
C ILE A 81 -6.69 3.23 0.11
N VAL A 82 -7.26 2.27 0.84
CA VAL A 82 -8.49 1.59 0.41
C VAL A 82 -9.71 2.52 0.39
N THR A 83 -9.78 3.47 1.33
CA THR A 83 -10.90 4.43 1.40
C THR A 83 -10.78 5.58 0.40
N THR A 84 -9.56 5.98 0.02
CA THR A 84 -9.29 7.08 -0.91
C THR A 84 -9.21 6.62 -2.37
N HIS A 85 -8.76 5.39 -2.62
CA HIS A 85 -8.78 4.72 -3.91
C HIS A 85 -9.63 3.44 -3.81
N PRO A 86 -10.97 3.55 -3.87
CA PRO A 86 -11.78 2.35 -4.06
C PRO A 86 -11.30 1.63 -5.32
N PRO A 87 -11.23 0.28 -5.35
CA PRO A 87 -10.99 -0.42 -6.59
C PRO A 87 -12.04 0.11 -7.57
N ALA A 88 -11.57 0.65 -8.71
CA ALA A 88 -12.48 1.15 -9.74
C ALA A 88 -13.56 0.08 -9.90
N ALA A 89 -14.81 0.46 -9.62
CA ALA A 89 -15.94 -0.39 -9.93
C ALA A 89 -15.68 -0.90 -11.35
N SER A 90 -15.68 -2.22 -11.53
CA SER A 90 -15.47 -2.87 -12.81
C SER A 90 -16.10 -2.01 -13.90
N PRO A 91 -15.37 -1.60 -14.95
CA PRO A 91 -15.96 -0.78 -15.99
C PRO A 91 -17.23 -1.51 -16.41
N GLU A 92 -18.39 -0.89 -16.17
CA GLU A 92 -19.67 -1.39 -16.64
C GLU A 92 -19.45 -1.73 -18.12
N GLU A 93 -19.56 -3.02 -18.42
CA GLU A 93 -19.53 -3.54 -19.78
C GLU A 93 -20.44 -2.61 -20.60
N PRO A 94 -19.95 -1.91 -21.64
CA PRO A 94 -20.83 -1.06 -22.42
C PRO A 94 -21.90 -1.97 -23.01
N SER A 95 -23.12 -1.85 -22.48
CA SER A 95 -24.29 -2.50 -23.03
C SER A 95 -24.51 -1.92 -24.42
N ILE A 96 -23.91 -2.56 -25.43
CA ILE A 96 -24.14 -2.24 -26.82
C ILE A 96 -25.61 -2.57 -27.09
N PRO A 97 -26.46 -1.61 -27.50
CA PRO A 97 -27.82 -1.95 -27.90
C PRO A 97 -27.76 -2.90 -29.09
N ALA A 98 -28.45 -4.03 -28.98
CA ALA A 98 -28.65 -4.94 -30.10
C ALA A 98 -29.49 -4.22 -31.16
N GLU A 99 -28.93 -4.08 -32.36
CA GLU A 99 -29.64 -3.65 -33.58
C GLU A 99 -30.23 -4.87 -34.31
#